data_AF-A0A0C5IM38-F1
#
_entry.id   AF-A0A0C5IM38-F1
#
_cell.length_a   1.000
_cell.length_b   1.000
_cell.length_c   1.000
_cell.angle_alpha   90.00
_cell.angle_beta   90.00
_cell.angle_gamma   90.00
#
_symmetry.space_group_name_H-M   'P 1'
#
loop_
_entity.id
_entity.type
_entity.pdbx_description
1 polymer ?
#
loop_
_entity_poly.entity_id
_entity_poly.type
_entity_poly.pdbx_seq_one_letter_code
_entity_poly.pdbx_strand_id
1 'polypeptide(L)'
;MRYSTILISTFAALSLSLTINQTVHTEETETAKWTETKWANVNRITFQDEFSSFNSGVAKLRKGQTATIKAKIDYSGDLAPILQSAVTFENVDPTLSIGYDENTLTIQHKQAIFTFTVTLNQDLLKPALFTVKVSDGLPNDHHHLTPYSQRQTIEQDSAIDSGGDLVEEPTDKPENEISQKYRLQKIQTENRNRK
;
A
#
# COMPACT_ATOMS: atom_id res chain seq x y z
N MET A 1 46.34 58.18 -71.17
CA MET A 1 45.96 56.96 -71.93
C MET A 1 46.44 55.74 -71.15
N ARG A 2 45.52 54.78 -70.94
CA ARG A 2 45.63 53.31 -70.76
C ARG A 2 47.07 52.73 -70.73
N TYR A 3 47.46 51.78 -69.87
CA TYR A 3 46.89 50.44 -69.67
C TYR A 3 47.27 49.83 -68.30
N SER A 4 46.38 48.98 -67.78
CA SER A 4 46.59 48.05 -66.66
C SER A 4 47.54 46.90 -67.03
N THR A 5 48.31 46.37 -66.08
CA THR A 5 48.44 44.91 -65.92
C THR A 5 48.85 44.56 -64.48
N ILE A 6 48.02 43.75 -63.83
CA ILE A 6 48.28 43.08 -62.56
C ILE A 6 49.07 41.81 -62.90
N LEU A 7 50.15 41.52 -62.16
CA LEU A 7 50.76 40.19 -62.15
C LEU A 7 50.78 39.66 -60.72
N ILE A 8 49.96 38.63 -60.54
CA ILE A 8 49.86 37.75 -59.39
C ILE A 8 51.10 36.84 -59.42
N SER A 9 51.95 36.88 -58.39
CA SER A 9 52.95 35.82 -58.18
C SER A 9 52.58 35.03 -56.93
N THR A 10 52.01 33.87 -57.18
CA THR A 10 51.73 32.80 -56.23
C THR A 10 53.04 32.25 -55.67
N PHE A 11 53.26 32.32 -54.36
CA PHE A 11 54.19 31.43 -53.68
C PHE A 11 53.38 30.48 -52.81
N ALA A 12 53.39 29.20 -53.19
CA ALA A 12 52.81 28.12 -52.42
C ALA A 12 53.69 27.86 -51.19
N ALA A 13 53.16 28.11 -49.99
CA ALA A 13 53.77 27.63 -48.75
C ALA A 13 53.37 26.15 -48.57
N LEU A 14 54.35 25.25 -48.65
CA LEU A 14 54.20 23.88 -48.16
C LEU A 14 54.07 23.91 -46.64
N SER A 15 52.84 23.89 -46.13
CA SER A 15 52.59 23.52 -44.73
C SER A 15 52.64 22.00 -44.62
N LEU A 16 53.63 21.46 -43.90
CA LEU A 16 53.53 20.11 -43.34
C LEU A 16 52.42 20.12 -42.29
N SER A 17 51.22 19.73 -42.67
CA SER A 17 50.15 19.43 -41.73
C SER A 17 50.50 18.12 -41.03
N LEU A 18 50.94 18.19 -39.78
CA LEU A 18 50.97 17.02 -38.90
C LEU A 18 49.51 16.63 -38.64
N THR A 19 49.00 15.62 -39.35
CA THR A 19 47.69 15.04 -39.04
C THR A 19 47.82 14.32 -37.71
N ILE A 20 47.55 15.01 -36.61
CA ILE A 20 47.16 14.35 -35.38
C ILE A 20 45.81 13.73 -35.71
N ASN A 21 45.77 12.42 -35.95
CA ASN A 21 44.54 11.67 -35.78
C ASN A 21 44.16 11.85 -34.31
N GLN A 22 43.41 12.92 -34.01
CA GLN A 22 42.45 12.86 -32.93
C GLN A 22 41.45 11.82 -33.39
N THR A 23 41.72 10.54 -33.09
CA THR A 23 40.65 9.68 -32.64
C THR A 23 40.03 10.41 -31.46
N VAL A 24 39.05 11.25 -31.79
CA VAL A 24 37.94 11.52 -30.89
C VAL A 24 37.44 10.11 -30.60
N HIS A 25 37.89 9.56 -29.48
CA HIS A 25 37.07 8.60 -28.77
C HIS A 25 35.81 9.38 -28.48
N THR A 26 34.88 9.33 -29.42
CA THR A 26 33.47 9.37 -29.08
C THR A 26 33.40 8.21 -28.10
N GLU A 27 33.41 8.52 -26.81
CA GLU A 27 32.60 7.74 -25.88
C GLU A 27 31.19 7.87 -26.45
N GLU A 28 30.89 7.03 -27.45
CA GLU A 28 29.59 6.44 -27.52
C GLU A 28 29.44 5.83 -26.13
N THR A 29 28.81 6.58 -25.22
CA THR A 29 27.90 5.95 -24.30
C THR A 29 26.94 5.18 -25.20
N GLU A 30 27.36 3.97 -25.59
CA GLU A 30 26.49 2.83 -25.73
C GLU A 30 25.76 2.79 -24.38
N THR A 31 24.72 3.61 -24.25
CA THR A 31 23.63 3.30 -23.36
C THR A 31 23.21 1.94 -23.86
N ALA A 32 23.72 0.88 -23.21
CA ALA A 32 23.35 -0.48 -23.47
C ALA A 32 21.82 -0.43 -23.59
N LYS A 33 21.34 -0.59 -24.81
CA LYS A 33 19.91 -0.63 -25.08
C LYS A 33 19.54 -1.99 -24.52
N TRP A 34 19.32 -2.03 -23.20
CA TRP A 34 18.84 -3.18 -22.48
C TRP A 34 17.65 -3.63 -23.31
N THR A 35 17.83 -4.73 -24.04
CA THR A 35 16.75 -5.36 -24.76
C THR A 35 15.73 -5.62 -23.68
N GLU A 36 14.64 -4.86 -23.66
CA GLU A 36 13.57 -5.04 -22.69
C GLU A 36 13.17 -6.53 -22.78
N THR A 37 13.65 -7.32 -21.83
CA THR A 37 13.15 -8.64 -21.48
C THR A 37 11.70 -8.45 -21.10
N LYS A 38 10.80 -8.42 -22.10
CA LYS A 38 9.35 -8.11 -22.12
C LYS A 38 8.49 -8.77 -21.04
N TRP A 39 8.96 -8.73 -19.81
CA TRP A 39 8.61 -9.57 -18.69
C TRP A 39 8.84 -8.78 -17.41
N ALA A 40 7.88 -8.89 -16.51
CA ALA A 40 8.03 -8.46 -15.15
C ALA A 40 7.33 -9.43 -14.22
N ASN A 41 7.62 -9.30 -12.93
CA ASN A 41 6.97 -10.06 -11.89
C ASN A 41 6.37 -9.12 -10.85
N VAL A 42 5.16 -9.43 -10.42
CA VAL A 42 4.64 -8.91 -9.16
C VAL A 42 5.28 -9.72 -8.03
N ASN A 43 6.08 -9.07 -7.20
CA ASN A 43 6.80 -9.78 -6.13
C ASN A 43 5.97 -9.89 -4.87
N ARG A 44 5.23 -8.83 -4.55
CA ARG A 44 4.53 -8.72 -3.28
C ARG A 44 3.42 -7.68 -3.34
N ILE A 45 2.33 -7.98 -2.65
CA ILE A 45 1.32 -7.01 -2.22
C ILE A 45 1.49 -6.82 -0.71
N THR A 46 1.49 -5.58 -0.24
CA THR A 46 1.62 -5.25 1.19
C THR A 46 0.59 -4.20 1.56
N PHE A 47 -0.34 -4.54 2.43
CA PHE A 47 -1.29 -3.54 2.96
C PHE A 47 -0.57 -2.58 3.93
N GLN A 48 -1.02 -1.34 3.97
CA GLN A 48 -0.39 -0.25 4.70
C GLN A 48 -1.21 0.13 5.95
N ASP A 49 -0.61 0.97 6.78
CA ASP A 49 -1.26 1.61 7.93
C ASP A 49 -1.90 0.60 8.91
N GLU A 50 -3.12 0.87 9.36
CA GLU A 50 -3.88 -0.01 10.28
C GLU A 50 -4.15 -1.41 9.73
N PHE A 51 -4.03 -1.58 8.40
CA PHE A 51 -4.22 -2.85 7.71
C PHE A 51 -2.90 -3.58 7.42
N SER A 52 -1.75 -3.05 7.85
CA SER A 52 -0.45 -3.70 7.65
C SER A 52 -0.38 -5.13 8.22
N SER A 53 -1.16 -5.39 9.29
CA SER A 53 -1.32 -6.69 9.91
C SER A 53 -1.98 -7.74 9.00
N PHE A 54 -2.74 -7.37 7.97
CA PHE A 54 -3.40 -8.31 7.04
C PHE A 54 -2.40 -9.19 6.30
N ASN A 55 -1.16 -8.72 6.14
CA ASN A 55 -0.12 -9.52 5.48
C ASN A 55 0.32 -10.73 6.32
N SER A 56 -0.08 -10.80 7.60
CA SER A 56 0.26 -11.88 8.53
C SER A 56 -0.80 -12.12 9.62
N GLY A 57 -2.03 -11.62 9.44
CA GLY A 57 -3.03 -11.46 10.50
C GLY A 57 -4.44 -11.24 9.96
N VAL A 58 -5.39 -10.99 10.85
CA VAL A 58 -6.83 -10.96 10.55
C VAL A 58 -7.40 -9.58 10.84
N ALA A 59 -8.23 -9.07 9.92
CA ALA A 59 -9.01 -7.85 10.14
C ALA A 59 -10.21 -8.11 11.03
N LYS A 60 -10.65 -7.12 11.79
CA LYS A 60 -11.94 -7.18 12.47
C LYS A 60 -12.83 -6.04 11.99
N LEU A 61 -14.00 -6.40 11.45
CA LEU A 61 -15.01 -5.44 10.98
C LEU A 61 -16.34 -5.71 11.66
N ARG A 62 -17.08 -4.66 11.99
CA ARG A 62 -18.48 -4.76 12.41
C ARG A 62 -19.39 -4.86 11.18
N LYS A 63 -20.58 -5.45 11.35
CA LYS A 63 -21.60 -5.41 10.30
C LYS A 63 -21.95 -3.96 9.93
N GLY A 64 -22.00 -3.69 8.64
CA GLY A 64 -22.19 -2.36 8.05
C GLY A 64 -20.92 -1.52 7.99
N GLN A 65 -19.81 -1.94 8.63
CA GLN A 65 -18.56 -1.19 8.59
C GLN A 65 -17.87 -1.35 7.24
N THR A 66 -17.38 -0.23 6.72
CA THR A 66 -16.50 -0.17 5.55
C THR A 66 -15.11 0.25 5.99
N ALA A 67 -14.11 -0.53 5.60
CA ALA A 67 -12.70 -0.20 5.76
C ALA A 67 -12.09 0.21 4.42
N THR A 68 -11.31 1.27 4.42
CA THR A 68 -10.56 1.74 3.24
C THR A 68 -9.11 1.28 3.36
N ILE A 69 -8.70 0.34 2.52
CA ILE A 69 -7.40 -0.31 2.58
C ILE A 69 -6.48 0.26 1.51
N LYS A 70 -5.33 0.76 1.93
CA LYS A 70 -4.24 1.16 1.05
C LYS A 70 -3.23 0.02 0.92
N ALA A 71 -2.81 -0.28 -0.29
CA ALA A 71 -1.87 -1.35 -0.58
C ALA A 71 -0.70 -0.85 -1.42
N LYS A 72 0.48 -1.40 -1.15
CA LYS A 72 1.71 -1.22 -1.91
C LYS A 72 2.02 -2.49 -2.69
N ILE A 73 2.46 -2.35 -3.92
CA ILE A 73 2.93 -3.42 -4.78
C ILE A 73 4.43 -3.20 -5.05
N ASP A 74 5.21 -4.27 -4.95
CA ASP A 74 6.61 -4.28 -5.34
C ASP A 74 6.80 -5.18 -6.57
N TYR A 75 7.55 -4.70 -7.56
CA TYR A 75 7.76 -5.38 -8.85
C TYR A 75 9.25 -5.62 -9.13
N SER A 76 9.54 -6.50 -10.09
CA SER A 76 10.86 -6.66 -10.72
C SER A 76 10.70 -6.93 -12.21
N GLY A 77 11.78 -6.80 -12.99
CA GLY A 77 11.75 -6.95 -14.45
C GLY A 77 11.56 -5.60 -15.14
N ASP A 78 10.92 -5.57 -16.30
CA ASP A 78 10.85 -4.40 -17.17
C ASP A 78 9.70 -3.44 -16.87
N LEU A 79 9.79 -2.19 -17.31
CA LEU A 79 8.78 -1.18 -17.00
C LEU A 79 7.51 -1.36 -17.84
N ALA A 80 7.63 -1.66 -19.14
CA ALA A 80 6.48 -1.83 -20.04
C ALA A 80 5.42 -2.82 -19.51
N PRO A 81 5.75 -4.08 -19.14
CA PRO A 81 4.79 -5.01 -18.52
C PRO A 81 4.26 -4.52 -17.17
N ILE A 82 5.06 -3.83 -16.35
CA ILE A 82 4.60 -3.29 -15.06
C ILE A 82 3.49 -2.27 -15.26
N LEU A 83 3.63 -1.36 -16.25
CA LEU A 83 2.64 -0.31 -16.52
C LEU A 83 1.27 -0.85 -16.95
N GLN A 84 1.19 -2.13 -17.34
CA GLN A 84 -0.05 -2.81 -17.72
C GLN A 84 -0.70 -3.56 -16.56
N SER A 85 -0.19 -3.39 -15.33
CA SER A 85 -0.76 -4.04 -14.14
C SER A 85 -2.23 -3.71 -13.97
N ALA A 86 -3.02 -4.73 -13.66
CA ALA A 86 -4.42 -4.61 -13.25
C ALA A 86 -4.62 -5.28 -11.88
N VAL A 87 -5.47 -4.68 -11.05
CA VAL A 87 -5.87 -5.24 -9.75
C VAL A 87 -7.25 -5.86 -9.90
N THR A 88 -7.40 -7.09 -9.43
CA THR A 88 -8.66 -7.83 -9.42
C THR A 88 -8.90 -8.47 -8.04
N PHE A 89 -10.16 -8.77 -7.76
CA PHE A 89 -10.57 -9.42 -6.52
C PHE A 89 -11.28 -10.73 -6.85
N GLU A 90 -10.78 -11.82 -6.28
CA GLU A 90 -11.25 -13.18 -6.55
C GLU A 90 -11.71 -13.82 -5.24
N ASN A 91 -12.61 -14.81 -5.34
CA ASN A 91 -13.09 -15.59 -4.19
C ASN A 91 -13.62 -14.72 -3.04
N VAL A 92 -14.28 -13.62 -3.36
CA VAL A 92 -14.87 -12.70 -2.37
C VAL A 92 -16.07 -13.41 -1.73
N ASP A 93 -16.01 -13.59 -0.40
CA ASP A 93 -17.12 -14.13 0.36
C ASP A 93 -18.38 -13.26 0.15
N PRO A 94 -19.58 -13.86 -0.05
CA PRO A 94 -20.80 -13.11 -0.33
C PRO A 94 -21.24 -12.17 0.80
N THR A 95 -20.70 -12.33 2.01
CA THR A 95 -20.92 -11.39 3.12
C THR A 95 -20.13 -10.09 2.96
N LEU A 96 -19.17 -10.03 2.04
CA LEU A 96 -18.31 -8.88 1.77
C LEU A 96 -18.69 -8.18 0.47
N SER A 97 -18.54 -6.86 0.44
CA SER A 97 -18.49 -6.07 -0.79
C SER A 97 -17.11 -5.45 -0.93
N ILE A 98 -16.55 -5.50 -2.13
CA ILE A 98 -15.29 -4.81 -2.46
C ILE A 98 -15.60 -3.66 -3.41
N GLY A 99 -15.19 -2.45 -3.03
CA GLY A 99 -15.19 -1.28 -3.91
C GLY A 99 -13.77 -0.98 -4.37
N TYR A 100 -13.54 -0.91 -5.67
CA TYR A 100 -12.23 -0.56 -6.22
C TYR A 100 -12.38 0.36 -7.42
N ASP A 101 -11.62 1.45 -7.42
CA ASP A 101 -11.47 2.36 -8.55
C ASP A 101 -10.07 2.18 -9.14
N GLU A 102 -10.03 1.76 -10.41
CA GLU A 102 -8.80 1.49 -11.16
C GLU A 102 -7.89 2.72 -11.25
N ASN A 103 -8.45 3.94 -11.18
CA ASN A 103 -7.68 5.18 -11.20
C ASN A 103 -6.83 5.40 -9.94
N THR A 104 -7.09 4.64 -8.86
CA THR A 104 -6.27 4.71 -7.64
C THR A 104 -4.93 4.02 -7.80
N LEU A 105 -4.77 3.13 -8.79
CA LEU A 105 -3.50 2.45 -9.07
C LEU A 105 -2.50 3.45 -9.65
N THR A 106 -1.56 3.88 -8.81
CA THR A 106 -0.48 4.76 -9.19
C THR A 106 0.82 3.97 -9.23
N ILE A 107 1.37 3.80 -10.43
CA ILE A 107 2.63 3.08 -10.66
C ILE A 107 3.77 4.09 -10.73
N GLN A 108 4.80 3.86 -9.92
CA GLN A 108 6.06 4.61 -9.95
C GLN A 108 7.23 3.64 -10.05
N HIS A 109 7.75 3.50 -11.26
CA HIS A 109 8.91 2.67 -11.57
C HIS A 109 8.70 1.18 -11.24
N LYS A 110 9.27 0.67 -10.14
CA LYS A 110 9.12 -0.73 -9.69
C LYS A 110 8.21 -0.89 -8.47
N GLN A 111 7.42 0.14 -8.17
CA GLN A 111 6.46 0.13 -7.09
C GLN A 111 5.12 0.68 -7.58
N ALA A 112 4.04 0.26 -6.94
CA ALA A 112 2.74 0.89 -7.13
C ALA A 112 1.99 1.00 -5.81
N ILE A 113 1.01 1.90 -5.76
CA ILE A 113 0.08 2.03 -4.66
C ILE A 113 -1.33 2.02 -5.24
N PHE A 114 -2.27 1.38 -4.57
CA PHE A 114 -3.69 1.47 -4.89
C PHE A 114 -4.52 1.46 -3.61
N THR A 115 -5.79 1.83 -3.72
CA THR A 115 -6.73 1.85 -2.59
C THR A 115 -8.03 1.16 -2.97
N PHE A 116 -8.59 0.38 -2.06
CA PHE A 116 -9.89 -0.27 -2.23
C PHE A 116 -10.66 -0.24 -0.91
N THR A 117 -11.95 -0.53 -0.94
CA THR A 117 -12.80 -0.64 0.24
C THR A 117 -13.27 -2.08 0.44
N VAL A 118 -13.45 -2.46 1.69
CA VAL A 118 -14.06 -3.72 2.10
C VAL A 118 -15.20 -3.41 3.06
N THR A 119 -16.41 -3.83 2.71
CA THR A 119 -17.60 -3.66 3.56
C THR A 119 -18.08 -5.02 4.03
N LEU A 120 -18.32 -5.17 5.33
CA LEU A 120 -18.98 -6.36 5.88
C LEU A 120 -20.50 -6.13 5.90
N ASN A 121 -21.24 -6.80 5.03
CA ASN A 121 -22.68 -6.56 4.85
C ASN A 121 -23.56 -7.38 5.80
N GLN A 122 -23.04 -8.49 6.33
CA GLN A 122 -23.79 -9.47 7.11
C GLN A 122 -22.99 -9.92 8.33
N ASP A 123 -23.68 -10.48 9.32
CA ASP A 123 -23.02 -11.13 10.46
C ASP A 123 -22.29 -12.40 10.00
N LEU A 124 -21.09 -12.60 10.51
CA LEU A 124 -20.21 -13.72 10.22
C LEU A 124 -20.40 -14.84 11.24
N LEU A 125 -20.84 -15.99 10.74
CA LEU A 125 -20.80 -17.26 11.50
C LEU A 125 -19.42 -17.91 11.46
N LYS A 126 -18.59 -17.50 10.50
CA LYS A 126 -17.21 -17.93 10.26
C LYS A 126 -16.43 -16.78 9.61
N PRO A 127 -15.09 -16.75 9.71
CA PRO A 127 -14.31 -15.72 9.03
C PRO A 127 -14.61 -15.67 7.53
N ALA A 128 -14.78 -14.46 7.00
CA ALA A 128 -14.97 -14.21 5.58
C ALA A 128 -13.60 -14.06 4.90
N LEU A 129 -13.52 -14.46 3.64
CA LEU A 129 -12.29 -14.47 2.87
C LEU A 129 -12.44 -13.68 1.58
N PHE A 130 -11.35 -13.12 1.10
CA PHE A 130 -11.23 -12.62 -0.27
C PHE A 130 -9.78 -12.74 -0.73
N THR A 131 -9.54 -12.69 -2.04
CA THR A 131 -8.19 -12.69 -2.62
C THR A 131 -8.00 -11.43 -3.43
N VAL A 132 -6.92 -10.71 -3.15
CA VAL A 132 -6.46 -9.60 -4.00
C VAL A 132 -5.42 -10.15 -4.96
N LYS A 133 -5.54 -9.84 -6.24
CA LYS A 133 -4.62 -10.29 -7.28
C LYS A 133 -4.18 -9.11 -8.12
N VAL A 134 -2.88 -9.04 -8.38
CA VAL A 134 -2.31 -8.12 -9.35
C VAL A 134 -1.79 -8.96 -10.51
N SER A 135 -2.24 -8.66 -11.71
CA SER A 135 -1.91 -9.43 -12.92
C SER A 135 -1.72 -8.53 -14.13
N ASP A 136 -1.31 -9.13 -15.23
CA ASP A 136 -1.32 -8.51 -16.54
C ASP A 136 -2.73 -8.08 -16.95
N GLY A 137 -2.91 -6.78 -17.24
CA GLY A 137 -4.16 -6.22 -17.74
C GLY A 137 -4.32 -6.37 -19.26
N LEU A 138 -3.26 -6.68 -20.00
CA LEU A 138 -3.26 -6.83 -21.46
C LEU A 138 -2.58 -8.15 -21.89
N PRO A 139 -3.09 -9.32 -21.45
CA PRO A 139 -2.40 -10.61 -21.57
C PRO A 139 -2.19 -11.13 -23.00
N ASN A 140 -2.71 -10.43 -24.02
CA ASN A 140 -2.62 -10.84 -25.43
C ASN A 140 -1.54 -10.09 -26.20
N ASP A 141 -0.77 -9.21 -25.56
CA ASP A 141 0.33 -8.51 -26.20
C ASP A 141 1.67 -9.27 -26.05
N HIS A 142 2.79 -8.59 -26.32
CA HIS A 142 4.12 -9.21 -26.22
C HIS A 142 4.81 -8.98 -24.88
N HIS A 143 4.17 -8.27 -23.96
CA HIS A 143 4.64 -8.07 -22.60
C HIS A 143 3.97 -9.11 -21.72
N HIS A 144 4.66 -9.47 -20.64
CA HIS A 144 4.12 -10.45 -19.73
C HIS A 144 4.41 -10.05 -18.30
N LEU A 145 3.36 -9.83 -17.52
CA LEU A 145 3.46 -9.63 -16.08
C LEU A 145 3.01 -10.90 -15.35
N THR A 146 3.94 -11.61 -14.70
CA THR A 146 3.54 -12.74 -13.85
C THR A 146 2.79 -12.24 -12.61
N PRO A 147 1.60 -12.80 -12.36
CA PRO A 147 0.73 -12.31 -11.31
C PRO A 147 1.18 -12.71 -9.92
N TYR A 148 0.69 -11.96 -8.93
CA TYR A 148 0.76 -12.33 -7.53
C TYR A 148 -0.63 -12.18 -6.90
N SER A 149 -0.98 -13.15 -6.05
CA SER A 149 -2.26 -13.17 -5.34
C SER A 149 -2.02 -13.29 -3.83
N GLN A 150 -2.85 -12.59 -3.06
CA GLN A 150 -2.82 -12.64 -1.61
C GLN A 150 -4.23 -12.82 -1.07
N ARG A 151 -4.44 -13.94 -0.36
CA ARG A 151 -5.71 -14.22 0.34
C ARG A 151 -5.73 -13.51 1.68
N GLN A 152 -6.88 -12.96 2.02
CA GLN A 152 -7.14 -12.15 3.19
C GLN A 152 -8.33 -12.71 3.97
N THR A 153 -8.31 -12.46 5.28
CA THR A 153 -9.33 -12.93 6.21
C THR A 153 -9.92 -11.75 6.98
N ILE A 154 -11.25 -11.70 7.04
CA ILE A 154 -12.03 -10.78 7.86
C ILE A 154 -12.74 -11.59 8.94
N GLU A 155 -12.57 -11.21 10.20
CA GLU A 155 -13.37 -11.64 11.34
C GLU A 155 -14.38 -10.56 11.71
N GLN A 156 -15.45 -10.97 12.38
CA GLN A 156 -16.41 -10.02 12.93
C GLN A 156 -15.88 -9.46 14.24
N ASP A 157 -15.80 -8.13 14.31
CA ASP A 157 -15.61 -7.45 15.57
C ASP A 157 -16.88 -7.61 16.40
N SER A 158 -16.77 -8.35 17.50
CA SER A 158 -17.88 -8.62 18.44
C SER A 158 -18.01 -7.54 19.50
N ALA A 159 -17.38 -6.38 19.32
CA ALA A 159 -17.63 -5.24 20.18
C ALA A 159 -19.11 -4.87 20.10
N ILE A 160 -19.87 -5.43 21.04
CA ILE A 160 -21.23 -5.03 21.38
C ILE A 160 -21.12 -3.53 21.53
N ASP A 161 -21.84 -2.80 20.69
CA ASP A 161 -22.18 -1.43 20.98
C ASP A 161 -23.07 -1.54 22.22
N SER A 162 -22.43 -1.61 23.38
CA SER A 162 -23.05 -1.26 24.64
C SER A 162 -23.18 0.26 24.59
N GLY A 163 -23.95 0.75 23.63
CA GLY A 163 -24.88 1.84 23.84
C GLY A 163 -25.75 1.36 24.99
N GLY A 164 -25.19 1.47 26.20
CA GLY A 164 -25.96 1.59 27.41
C GLY A 164 -26.88 2.74 27.12
N ASP A 165 -28.10 2.38 26.77
CA ASP A 165 -29.29 3.14 27.07
C ASP A 165 -28.99 3.94 28.35
N LEU A 166 -29.08 5.26 28.26
CA LEU A 166 -29.10 6.12 29.43
C LEU A 166 -30.40 5.80 30.17
N VAL A 167 -30.45 4.63 30.80
CA VAL A 167 -31.39 4.33 31.85
C VAL A 167 -30.90 5.19 32.99
N GLU A 168 -31.52 6.35 33.16
CA GLU A 168 -31.52 7.07 34.42
C GLU A 168 -31.74 6.04 35.53
N GLU A 169 -30.70 5.84 36.33
CA GLU A 169 -30.76 5.04 37.54
C GLU A 169 -31.90 5.62 38.39
N PRO A 170 -32.94 4.85 38.74
CA PRO A 170 -33.95 5.33 39.66
C PRO A 170 -33.24 5.55 41.00
N THR A 171 -32.96 6.81 41.32
CA THR A 171 -32.34 7.22 42.56
C THR A 171 -33.36 7.10 43.67
N ASP A 172 -33.66 5.88 44.11
CA ASP A 172 -34.43 5.66 45.31
C ASP A 172 -34.20 4.25 45.88
N LYS A 173 -33.17 4.09 46.73
CA LYS A 173 -33.26 3.44 48.06
C LYS A 173 -31.90 3.27 48.76
N PRO A 174 -31.90 3.11 50.10
CA PRO A 174 -31.06 3.87 50.99
C PRO A 174 -29.70 3.21 51.25
N GLU A 175 -28.69 4.07 51.33
CA GLU A 175 -27.43 3.76 51.95
C GLU A 175 -27.59 3.56 53.47
N ASN A 176 -27.06 2.42 53.95
CA ASN A 176 -26.15 2.37 55.09
C ASN A 176 -26.71 2.16 56.52
N GLU A 177 -27.15 0.95 56.85
CA GLU A 177 -27.23 0.47 58.25
C GLU A 177 -26.15 -0.55 58.63
N ILE A 178 -25.44 -1.14 57.67
CA ILE A 178 -24.51 -2.24 57.97
C ILE A 178 -23.14 -1.72 58.43
N SER A 179 -22.69 -0.53 57.98
CA SER A 179 -21.36 0.01 58.33
C SER A 179 -21.28 0.63 59.73
N GLN A 180 -22.40 1.11 60.28
CA GLN A 180 -22.45 1.70 61.63
C GLN A 180 -22.35 0.63 62.74
N LYS A 181 -22.90 -0.57 62.51
CA LYS A 181 -22.93 -1.65 63.50
C LYS A 181 -21.55 -2.23 63.81
N TYR A 182 -20.68 -2.34 62.80
CA TYR A 182 -19.30 -2.82 62.97
C TYR A 182 -18.38 -1.77 63.61
N ARG A 183 -18.68 -0.48 63.48
CA ARG A 183 -17.89 0.60 64.11
C ARG A 183 -18.19 0.74 65.61
N LEU A 184 -19.43 0.49 66.04
CA LEU A 184 -19.84 0.55 67.45
C LEU A 184 -19.39 -0.67 68.27
N GLN A 185 -19.32 -1.87 67.68
CA GLN A 185 -18.80 -3.06 68.38
C GLN A 185 -17.30 -2.97 68.70
N LYS A 186 -16.51 -2.32 67.82
CA LYS A 186 -15.07 -2.16 68.03
C LYS A 186 -14.76 -1.21 69.20
N ILE A 187 -15.52 -0.12 69.33
CA ILE A 187 -15.35 0.89 70.39
C ILE A 187 -15.78 0.36 71.78
N GLN A 188 -16.80 -0.51 71.86
CA GLN A 188 -17.21 -1.10 73.13
C GLN A 188 -16.22 -2.17 73.64
N THR A 189 -15.51 -2.85 72.73
CA THR A 189 -14.55 -3.89 73.10
C THR A 189 -13.23 -3.28 73.59
N GLU A 190 -12.79 -2.15 73.00
CA GLU A 190 -11.57 -1.46 73.43
C GLU A 190 -11.70 -0.74 74.79
N ASN A 191 -12.90 -0.27 75.16
CA ASN A 191 -13.12 0.41 76.44
C ASN A 191 -13.30 -0.56 77.64
N ARG A 192 -13.56 -1.85 77.39
CA ARG A 192 -13.65 -2.86 78.47
C ARG A 192 -12.29 -3.32 78.99
N ASN A 193 -11.24 -3.17 78.19
CA ASN A 193 -9.88 -3.65 78.52
C ASN A 193 -8.96 -2.57 79.11
N ARG A 194 -9.52 -1.40 79.48
CA ARG A 194 -8.77 -0.28 80.08
C ARG A 194 -9.29 0.14 81.47
N LYS A 195 -9.92 -0.79 82.21
CA LYS A 195 -10.22 -0.61 83.65
C LYS A 195 -9.41 -1.59 84.47
#